data_AF-F1W244-F1
#
_entry.id   AF-F1W244-F1
#
_cell.length_a   1.000
_cell.length_b   1.000
_cell.length_c   1.000
_cell.angle_alpha   90.00
_cell.angle_beta   90.00
_cell.angle_gamma   90.00
#
_symmetry.space_group_name_H-M   'P 1'
#
loop_
_entity.id
_entity.type
_entity.pdbx_description
1 polymer ?
#
loop_
_entity_poly.entity_id
_entity_poly.type
_entity_poly.pdbx_seq_one_letter_code
_entity_poly.pdbx_strand_id
1 'polypeptide(L)'
;MITGLDLVEWQLRVASGQPLPLRQDQLQINGHALEARIYAENPEKGFLPSIGTLRHLGTPAAISFSTPIDLHEHSVIRIDSGVREGDAISPFYDPMIAKLIVWGKDRDAALRQMSEALSQYRIVGLSSNIGFLKRLVESAPFAGAQLDTGLIEHNHAALFPAPVAASLPVLALAAAVLLQSAQSSDASPWSGTDGWRMNVPLQRTLDLSDEAGAYPLRAIYLRDGYQLALGDDTLAMKIIRRDGDAITLQLGAHTVRGTVVRDGEQLHVYLDGQHNTLTWTDPLAHSGATKPKADA
;
A
#
# COMPACT_ATOMS: atom_id res chain seq x y z
N MET A 1 -13.15 16.81 -15.75
CA MET A 1 -13.87 15.54 -15.50
C MET A 1 -15.37 15.73 -15.65
N ILE A 2 -16.10 16.34 -14.71
CA ILE A 2 -17.56 16.50 -14.89
C ILE A 2 -17.99 17.48 -15.99
N THR A 3 -17.16 18.49 -16.29
CA THR A 3 -17.44 19.50 -17.34
C THR A 3 -16.60 19.31 -18.61
N GLY A 4 -15.61 18.42 -18.60
CA GLY A 4 -14.64 18.28 -19.69
C GLY A 4 -13.69 19.47 -19.92
N LEU A 5 -13.76 20.52 -19.10
CA LEU A 5 -13.00 21.76 -19.31
C LEU A 5 -11.59 21.73 -18.69
N ASP A 6 -10.65 22.40 -19.36
CA ASP A 6 -9.32 22.71 -18.83
C ASP A 6 -9.31 24.12 -18.22
N LEU A 7 -9.32 24.18 -16.89
CA LEU A 7 -9.35 25.46 -16.17
C LEU A 7 -8.01 26.21 -16.23
N VAL A 8 -6.89 25.50 -16.37
CA VAL A 8 -5.57 26.15 -16.49
C VAL A 8 -5.45 26.82 -17.84
N GLU A 9 -5.88 26.14 -18.90
CA GLU A 9 -5.96 26.75 -20.23
C GLU A 9 -6.85 28.01 -20.22
N TRP A 10 -8.02 27.93 -19.59
CA TRP A 10 -8.93 29.09 -19.48
C TRP A 10 -8.31 30.24 -18.71
N GLN A 11 -7.59 29.96 -17.62
CA GLN A 11 -6.84 30.98 -16.87
C GLN A 11 -5.84 31.70 -17.78
N LEU A 12 -5.09 30.97 -18.62
CA LEU A 12 -4.13 31.55 -19.56
C LEU A 12 -4.83 32.40 -20.66
N ARG A 13 -5.96 31.94 -21.18
CA ARG A 13 -6.76 32.69 -22.17
C ARG A 13 -7.27 34.01 -21.58
N VAL A 14 -7.87 33.97 -20.39
CA VAL A 14 -8.38 35.16 -19.70
C VAL A 14 -7.24 36.12 -19.34
N ALA A 15 -6.11 35.60 -18.85
CA ALA A 15 -4.92 36.42 -18.56
C ALA A 15 -4.37 37.11 -19.82
N SER A 16 -4.57 36.51 -21.00
CA SER A 16 -4.22 37.08 -22.31
C SER A 16 -5.27 38.06 -22.85
N GLY A 17 -6.28 38.43 -22.06
CA GLY A 17 -7.36 39.35 -22.46
C GLY A 17 -8.45 38.73 -23.32
N GLN A 18 -8.48 37.41 -23.48
CA GLN A 18 -9.56 36.74 -24.21
C GLN A 18 -10.82 36.61 -23.36
N PRO A 19 -12.02 36.61 -23.97
CA PRO A 19 -13.26 36.31 -23.25
C PRO A 19 -13.31 34.84 -22.79
N LEU A 20 -14.21 34.53 -21.86
CA LEU A 20 -14.49 33.15 -21.47
C LEU A 20 -14.95 32.33 -22.68
N PRO A 21 -14.43 31.10 -22.89
CA PRO A 21 -14.77 30.30 -24.06
C PRO A 21 -16.23 29.83 -24.11
N LEU A 22 -16.92 29.75 -22.97
CA LEU A 22 -18.32 29.34 -22.89
C LEU A 22 -19.13 30.29 -22.01
N ARG A 23 -20.41 30.41 -22.34
CA ARG A 23 -21.45 31.04 -21.54
C ARG A 23 -22.05 30.06 -20.54
N GLN A 24 -22.76 30.58 -19.54
CA GLN A 24 -23.35 29.77 -18.46
C GLN A 24 -24.28 28.65 -18.96
N ASP A 25 -25.08 28.94 -20.00
CA ASP A 25 -26.03 28.00 -20.63
C ASP A 25 -25.35 26.94 -21.51
N GLN A 26 -24.07 27.10 -21.81
CA GLN A 26 -23.27 26.14 -22.58
C GLN A 26 -22.51 25.15 -21.68
N LEU A 27 -22.52 25.35 -20.36
CA LEU A 27 -21.90 24.43 -19.42
C LEU A 27 -22.74 23.16 -19.27
N GLN A 28 -22.07 22.01 -19.36
CA GLN A 28 -22.67 20.70 -19.11
C GLN A 28 -21.99 20.03 -17.93
N ILE A 29 -22.78 19.36 -17.09
CA ILE A 29 -22.30 18.57 -15.95
C ILE A 29 -22.69 17.12 -16.20
N ASN A 30 -21.69 16.26 -16.36
CA ASN A 30 -21.86 14.85 -16.65
C ASN A 30 -21.15 13.99 -15.60
N GLY A 31 -21.89 13.04 -15.04
CA GLY A 31 -21.39 12.10 -14.04
C GLY A 31 -21.02 12.75 -12.70
N HIS A 32 -20.15 12.07 -11.96
CA HIS A 32 -19.68 12.47 -10.64
C HIS A 32 -18.17 12.25 -10.53
N ALA A 33 -17.48 13.16 -9.84
CA ALA A 33 -16.05 13.03 -9.58
C ALA A 33 -15.77 13.15 -8.09
N LEU A 34 -14.83 12.35 -7.59
CA LEU A 34 -14.32 12.42 -6.23
C LEU A 34 -12.81 12.64 -6.28
N GLU A 35 -12.32 13.56 -5.46
CA GLU A 35 -10.90 13.85 -5.28
C GLU A 35 -10.48 13.44 -3.87
N ALA A 36 -9.35 12.74 -3.76
CA ALA A 36 -8.67 12.43 -2.52
C ALA A 36 -7.24 13.00 -2.58
N ARG A 37 -6.82 13.67 -1.51
CA ARG A 37 -5.46 14.18 -1.37
C ARG A 37 -4.63 13.16 -0.62
N ILE A 38 -3.67 12.57 -1.31
CA ILE A 38 -2.76 11.58 -0.76
C ILE A 38 -1.64 12.34 -0.05
N TYR A 39 -1.58 12.21 1.27
CA TYR A 39 -0.61 12.91 2.12
C TYR A 39 0.39 11.92 2.73
N ALA A 40 1.63 12.39 2.87
CA ALA A 40 2.64 11.79 3.73
C ALA A 40 2.36 12.21 5.19
N GLU A 41 1.43 11.53 5.84
CA GLU A 41 1.00 11.79 7.22
C GLU A 41 0.65 10.49 7.94
N ASN A 42 0.56 10.54 9.27
CA ASN A 42 0.14 9.41 10.08
C ASN A 42 -1.22 9.70 10.76
N PRO A 43 -2.34 9.22 10.19
CA PRO A 43 -3.68 9.42 10.76
C PRO A 43 -3.80 8.92 12.21
N GLU A 44 -3.25 7.74 12.51
CA GLU A 44 -3.33 7.11 13.84
C GLU A 44 -2.57 7.91 14.93
N LYS A 45 -1.67 8.80 14.51
CA LYS A 45 -0.94 9.73 15.39
C LYS A 45 -1.44 11.17 15.27
N GLY A 46 -2.70 11.38 14.87
CA GLY A 46 -3.30 12.71 14.77
C GLY A 46 -2.84 13.48 13.52
N PHE A 47 -2.73 12.79 12.39
CA PHE A 47 -2.33 13.35 11.09
C PHE A 47 -0.98 14.08 11.12
N LEU A 48 -0.04 13.61 11.95
CA LEU A 48 1.30 14.18 11.99
C LEU A 48 2.00 13.98 10.64
N PRO A 49 2.61 15.04 10.05
CA PRO A 49 3.39 14.91 8.83
C PRO A 49 4.49 13.87 8.94
N SER A 50 4.66 13.08 7.88
CA SER A 50 5.70 12.06 7.75
C SER A 50 6.74 12.54 6.74
N ILE A 51 7.89 13.00 7.25
CA ILE A 51 9.03 13.38 6.41
C ILE A 51 9.91 12.15 6.13
N GLY A 52 10.62 12.17 5.02
CA GLY A 52 11.51 11.07 4.65
C GLY A 52 11.67 10.94 3.15
N THR A 53 12.10 9.76 2.71
CA THR A 53 12.23 9.43 1.29
C THR A 53 11.11 8.48 0.89
N LEU A 54 10.45 8.76 -0.23
CA LEU A 54 9.46 7.89 -0.83
C LEU A 54 10.16 6.70 -1.50
N ARG A 55 10.53 5.70 -0.71
CA ARG A 55 11.37 4.56 -1.15
C ARG A 55 10.66 3.63 -2.13
N HIS A 56 9.34 3.57 -2.09
CA HIS A 56 8.54 2.89 -3.10
C HIS A 56 7.27 3.69 -3.38
N LEU A 57 6.90 3.80 -4.66
CA LEU A 57 5.63 4.36 -5.11
C LEU A 57 5.03 3.52 -6.23
N GLY A 58 4.05 2.69 -5.88
CA GLY A 58 3.11 2.09 -6.83
C GLY A 58 1.79 2.85 -6.83
N THR A 59 1.25 3.12 -8.02
CA THR A 59 -0.06 3.77 -8.21
C THR A 59 -0.95 2.92 -9.13
N PRO A 60 -2.28 3.07 -9.09
CA PRO A 60 -3.15 2.52 -10.14
C PRO A 60 -2.76 3.06 -11.52
N ALA A 61 -3.15 2.34 -12.57
CA ALA A 61 -3.09 2.87 -13.93
C ALA A 61 -4.01 4.10 -14.03
N ALA A 62 -3.44 5.25 -14.40
CA ALA A 62 -4.14 6.52 -14.41
C ALA A 62 -3.63 7.41 -15.54
N ILE A 63 -4.50 8.30 -16.01
CA ILE A 63 -4.09 9.41 -16.86
C ILE A 63 -3.48 10.52 -16.00
N SER A 64 -2.62 11.34 -16.60
CA SER A 64 -2.06 12.52 -15.96
C SER A 64 -2.17 13.71 -16.90
N PHE A 65 -2.61 14.86 -16.38
CA PHE A 65 -2.68 16.12 -17.11
C PHE A 65 -3.31 16.07 -18.52
N SER A 66 -4.26 15.14 -18.76
CA SER A 66 -4.86 14.92 -20.09
C SER A 66 -6.27 15.53 -20.19
N THR A 67 -6.50 16.31 -21.25
CA THR A 67 -7.78 16.90 -21.66
C THR A 67 -7.90 16.89 -23.21
N PRO A 68 -9.10 16.73 -23.80
CA PRO A 68 -10.33 16.32 -23.14
C PRO A 68 -10.23 14.85 -22.73
N ILE A 69 -10.75 14.53 -21.55
CA ILE A 69 -10.95 13.14 -21.18
C ILE A 69 -12.12 12.69 -22.05
N ASP A 70 -11.85 11.85 -23.05
CA ASP A 70 -12.91 11.25 -23.84
C ASP A 70 -13.69 10.33 -22.90
N LEU A 71 -14.81 10.82 -22.36
CA LEU A 71 -15.65 10.13 -21.36
C LEU A 71 -16.43 8.95 -21.97
N HIS A 72 -16.12 8.59 -23.22
CA HIS A 72 -16.75 7.50 -23.95
C HIS A 72 -16.30 6.11 -23.48
N GLU A 73 -15.19 6.00 -22.75
CA GLU A 73 -14.79 4.74 -22.11
C GLU A 73 -15.00 4.73 -20.58
N HIS A 74 -15.24 3.52 -20.09
CA HIS A 74 -15.52 3.20 -18.69
C HIS A 74 -14.52 3.88 -17.74
N SER A 75 -15.09 4.55 -16.73
CA SER A 75 -14.47 5.04 -15.49
C SER A 75 -12.99 5.46 -15.52
N VAL A 76 -12.75 6.75 -15.29
CA VAL A 76 -11.42 7.36 -15.44
C VAL A 76 -10.77 7.61 -14.08
N ILE A 77 -9.52 7.17 -13.93
CA ILE A 77 -8.63 7.52 -12.81
C ILE A 77 -7.60 8.52 -13.33
N ARG A 78 -7.49 9.66 -12.65
CA ARG A 78 -6.48 10.69 -12.90
C ARG A 78 -5.62 10.86 -11.67
N ILE A 79 -4.31 10.93 -11.86
CA ILE A 79 -3.35 11.24 -10.79
C ILE A 79 -2.53 12.47 -11.20
N ASP A 80 -2.60 13.50 -10.37
CA ASP A 80 -1.74 14.67 -10.46
C ASP A 80 -0.74 14.61 -9.29
N SER A 81 0.52 14.28 -9.58
CA SER A 81 1.59 14.15 -8.59
C SER A 81 2.70 15.17 -8.84
N GLY A 82 3.27 15.69 -7.76
CA GLY A 82 4.48 16.52 -7.79
C GLY A 82 5.76 15.76 -7.43
N VAL A 83 5.64 14.49 -7.03
CA VAL A 83 6.75 13.66 -6.56
C VAL A 83 6.80 12.32 -7.29
N ARG A 84 7.95 11.65 -7.21
CA ARG A 84 8.24 10.33 -7.77
C ARG A 84 8.92 9.45 -6.73
N GLU A 85 8.97 8.15 -7.00
CA GLU A 85 9.79 7.23 -6.20
C GLU A 85 11.24 7.75 -6.12
N GLY A 86 11.81 7.72 -4.91
CA GLY A 86 13.13 8.24 -4.58
C GLY A 86 13.15 9.70 -4.12
N ASP A 87 12.07 10.47 -4.34
CA ASP A 87 12.02 11.86 -3.89
C ASP A 87 11.93 11.99 -2.36
N ALA A 88 12.47 13.09 -1.83
CA ALA A 88 12.37 13.44 -0.42
C ALA A 88 11.12 14.29 -0.15
N ILE A 89 10.34 13.90 0.85
CA ILE A 89 9.28 14.72 1.44
C ILE A 89 9.92 15.54 2.57
N SER A 90 10.05 16.84 2.33
CA SER A 90 10.73 17.77 3.24
C SER A 90 9.77 18.31 4.32
N PRO A 91 10.30 18.78 5.47
CA PRO A 91 9.48 19.46 6.48
C PRO A 91 9.08 20.90 6.09
N PHE A 92 9.58 21.42 4.97
CA PHE A 92 9.44 22.85 4.61
C PHE A 92 8.23 23.14 3.72
N TYR A 93 7.59 22.11 3.17
CA TYR A 93 6.47 22.24 2.23
C TYR A 93 5.30 21.35 2.67
N ASP A 94 4.15 21.54 2.02
CA ASP A 94 2.97 20.69 2.21
C ASP A 94 3.31 19.23 1.87
N PRO A 95 3.07 18.24 2.76
CA PRO A 95 3.44 16.84 2.54
C PRO A 95 2.53 16.09 1.56
N MET A 96 1.88 16.80 0.63
CA MET A 96 0.99 16.20 -0.36
C MET A 96 1.81 15.44 -1.42
N ILE A 97 1.55 14.14 -1.53
CA ILE A 97 2.18 13.25 -2.52
C ILE A 97 1.48 13.43 -3.86
N ALA A 98 0.16 13.28 -3.87
CA ALA A 98 -0.62 13.33 -5.10
C ALA A 98 -2.07 13.71 -4.84
N LYS A 99 -2.73 14.19 -5.88
CA LYS A 99 -4.19 14.24 -5.97
C LYS A 99 -4.64 13.02 -6.75
N LEU A 100 -5.43 12.16 -6.11
CA LEU A 100 -6.14 11.06 -6.77
C LEU A 100 -7.54 11.54 -7.10
N ILE A 101 -7.89 11.54 -8.38
CA ILE A 101 -9.23 11.93 -8.83
C ILE A 101 -9.84 10.82 -9.65
N VAL A 102 -11.09 10.50 -9.36
CA VAL A 102 -11.86 9.50 -10.10
C VAL A 102 -13.11 10.13 -10.68
N TRP A 103 -13.59 9.57 -11.79
CA TRP A 103 -14.87 9.91 -12.37
C TRP A 103 -15.71 8.65 -12.61
N GLY A 104 -17.01 8.75 -12.36
CA GLY A 104 -18.00 7.73 -12.67
C GLY A 104 -19.30 8.33 -13.19
N LYS A 105 -20.15 7.50 -13.81
CA LYS A 105 -21.47 7.91 -14.33
C LYS A 105 -22.41 8.45 -13.25
N ASP A 106 -22.21 8.02 -12.01
CA ASP A 106 -22.93 8.42 -10.82
C ASP A 106 -21.97 8.37 -9.62
N ARG A 107 -22.45 8.83 -8.46
CA ARG A 107 -21.64 8.90 -7.23
C ARG A 107 -21.20 7.51 -6.74
N ASP A 108 -22.06 6.51 -6.85
CA ASP A 108 -21.75 5.14 -6.41
C ASP A 108 -20.65 4.51 -7.27
N ALA A 109 -20.67 4.75 -8.58
CA ALA A 109 -19.60 4.37 -9.48
C ALA A 109 -18.29 5.08 -9.12
N ALA A 110 -18.33 6.37 -8.81
CA ALA A 110 -17.15 7.12 -8.37
C ALA A 110 -16.61 6.59 -7.02
N LEU A 111 -17.46 6.25 -6.06
CA LEU A 111 -17.05 5.66 -4.77
C LEU A 111 -16.34 4.31 -4.95
N ARG A 112 -16.93 3.40 -5.75
CA ARG A 112 -16.29 2.12 -6.07
C ARG A 112 -14.94 2.31 -6.75
N GLN A 113 -14.87 3.24 -7.71
CA GLN A 113 -13.61 3.58 -8.39
C GLN A 113 -12.56 4.13 -7.41
N MET A 114 -12.96 5.00 -6.47
CA MET A 114 -12.05 5.58 -5.48
C MET A 114 -11.51 4.52 -4.52
N SER A 115 -12.36 3.63 -3.99
CA SER A 115 -11.94 2.52 -3.12
C SER A 115 -10.96 1.57 -3.83
N GLU A 116 -11.25 1.21 -5.08
CA GLU A 116 -10.38 0.38 -5.89
C GLU A 116 -9.04 1.08 -6.20
N ALA A 117 -9.07 2.35 -6.58
CA ALA A 117 -7.87 3.13 -6.87
C ALA A 117 -6.96 3.27 -5.64
N LEU A 118 -7.54 3.54 -4.45
CA LEU A 118 -6.81 3.60 -3.18
C LEU A 118 -6.19 2.24 -2.82
N SER A 119 -6.88 1.14 -3.13
CA SER A 119 -6.40 -0.23 -2.87
C SER A 119 -5.18 -0.62 -3.71
N GLN A 120 -4.93 0.07 -4.83
CA GLN A 120 -3.79 -0.17 -5.71
C GLN A 120 -2.56 0.67 -5.37
N TYR A 121 -2.69 1.66 -4.47
CA TYR A 121 -1.54 2.44 -4.02
C TYR A 121 -0.61 1.60 -3.14
N ARG A 122 0.70 1.77 -3.37
CA ARG A 122 1.77 1.17 -2.57
C ARG A 122 2.79 2.25 -2.24
N ILE A 123 2.83 2.67 -0.98
CA ILE A 123 3.74 3.71 -0.50
C ILE A 123 4.61 3.12 0.61
N VAL A 124 5.93 3.18 0.41
CA VAL A 124 6.94 2.75 1.39
C VAL A 124 7.94 3.85 1.64
N GLY A 125 8.41 3.92 2.88
CA GLY A 125 9.45 4.81 3.34
C GLY A 125 8.98 5.93 4.25
N LEU A 126 7.67 6.15 4.30
CA LEU A 126 6.96 7.16 5.09
C LEU A 126 5.52 6.68 5.36
N SER A 127 4.87 7.24 6.39
CA SER A 127 3.44 7.01 6.63
C SER A 127 2.59 7.77 5.62
N SER A 128 1.42 7.24 5.28
CA SER A 128 0.46 7.92 4.41
C SER A 128 -0.97 7.77 4.91
N ASN A 129 -1.86 8.63 4.42
CA ASN A 129 -3.28 8.61 4.77
C ASN A 129 -4.15 7.67 3.92
N ILE A 130 -3.57 6.84 3.04
CA ILE A 130 -4.33 5.97 2.12
C ILE A 130 -5.30 5.06 2.88
N GLY A 131 -4.82 4.39 3.95
CA GLY A 131 -5.67 3.50 4.74
C GLY A 131 -6.85 4.22 5.37
N PHE A 132 -6.63 5.44 5.87
CA PHE A 132 -7.68 6.31 6.41
C PHE A 132 -8.69 6.72 5.32
N LEU A 133 -8.20 7.19 4.16
CA LEU A 133 -9.04 7.61 3.05
C LEU A 133 -9.91 6.47 2.53
N LYS A 134 -9.37 5.25 2.47
CA LYS A 134 -10.12 4.06 2.06
C LYS A 134 -11.26 3.78 3.04
N ARG A 135 -10.98 3.76 4.35
CA ARG A 135 -12.01 3.59 5.40
C ARG A 135 -13.06 4.70 5.35
N LEU A 136 -12.65 5.94 5.08
CA LEU A 136 -13.56 7.07 4.94
C LEU A 136 -14.52 6.87 3.76
N VAL A 137 -14.00 6.55 2.58
CA VAL A 137 -14.79 6.33 1.36
C VAL A 137 -15.75 5.15 1.50
N GLU A 138 -15.34 4.10 2.22
CA GLU A 138 -16.14 2.89 2.48
C GLU A 138 -17.10 3.04 3.66
N SER A 139 -16.98 4.12 4.46
CA SER A 139 -17.84 4.35 5.61
C SER A 139 -19.29 4.64 5.19
N ALA A 140 -20.24 4.11 5.96
CA ALA A 140 -21.67 4.31 5.67
C ALA A 140 -22.10 5.79 5.62
N PRO A 141 -21.64 6.70 6.51
CA PRO A 141 -21.99 8.12 6.44
C PRO A 141 -21.48 8.77 5.15
N PHE A 142 -20.22 8.52 4.77
CA PHE A 142 -19.66 9.09 3.54
C PHE A 142 -20.34 8.48 2.31
N ALA A 143 -20.46 7.15 2.23
CA ALA A 143 -21.12 6.47 1.12
C ALA A 143 -22.60 6.90 0.98
N GLY A 144 -23.31 7.10 2.10
CA GLY A 144 -24.70 7.57 2.14
C GLY A 144 -24.89 9.09 2.01
N ALA A 145 -23.82 9.84 1.72
CA ALA A 145 -23.84 11.31 1.59
C ALA A 145 -24.37 12.07 2.83
N GLN A 146 -24.18 11.51 4.02
CA GLN A 146 -24.45 12.17 5.31
C GLN A 146 -23.24 13.02 5.68
N LEU A 147 -23.03 14.10 4.92
CA LEU A 147 -21.81 14.91 4.98
C LEU A 147 -22.03 16.18 5.80
N ASP A 148 -21.18 16.38 6.79
CA ASP A 148 -20.99 17.63 7.51
C ASP A 148 -19.50 17.81 7.87
N THR A 149 -19.12 19.00 8.34
CA THR A 149 -17.71 19.31 8.64
C THR A 149 -17.16 18.58 9.87
N GLY A 150 -18.00 17.94 10.67
CA GLY A 150 -17.63 17.11 11.82
C GLY A 150 -17.72 15.60 11.55
N LEU A 151 -17.88 15.17 10.30
CA LEU A 151 -18.07 13.75 9.95
C LEU A 151 -16.98 12.85 10.52
N ILE A 152 -15.71 13.28 10.48
CA ILE A 152 -14.58 12.47 10.94
C ILE A 152 -14.65 12.29 12.45
N GLU A 153 -14.89 13.37 13.19
CA GLU A 153 -15.01 13.39 14.65
C GLU A 153 -16.18 12.51 15.11
N HIS A 154 -17.34 12.63 14.47
CA HIS A 154 -18.52 11.84 14.78
C HIS A 154 -18.33 10.33 14.53
N ASN A 155 -17.44 9.96 13.59
CA ASN A 155 -17.22 8.58 13.18
C ASN A 155 -15.82 8.05 13.55
N HIS A 156 -15.17 8.67 14.53
CA HIS A 156 -13.79 8.37 14.92
C HIS A 156 -13.55 6.87 15.17
N ALA A 157 -14.43 6.20 15.92
CA ALA A 157 -14.25 4.78 16.25
C ALA A 157 -14.23 3.86 15.01
N ALA A 158 -14.95 4.23 13.95
CA ALA A 158 -14.97 3.46 12.70
C ALA A 158 -13.78 3.79 11.79
N LEU A 159 -13.28 5.03 11.85
CA LEU A 159 -12.18 5.52 10.99
C LEU A 159 -10.79 5.24 11.56
N PHE A 160 -10.68 5.02 12.88
CA PHE A 160 -9.45 4.70 13.62
C PHE A 160 -9.65 3.42 14.45
N PRO A 161 -9.85 2.27 13.80
CA PRO A 161 -10.00 1.00 14.51
C PRO A 161 -8.69 0.59 15.19
N ALA A 162 -8.79 -0.19 16.26
CA ALA A 162 -7.61 -0.77 16.91
C ALA A 162 -6.84 -1.69 15.94
N PRO A 163 -5.50 -1.77 16.07
CA PRO A 163 -4.69 -2.70 15.29
C PRO A 163 -5.23 -4.14 15.38
N VAL A 164 -5.36 -4.78 14.23
CA VAL A 164 -5.79 -6.18 14.12
C VAL A 164 -4.57 -7.03 13.80
N ALA A 165 -4.48 -8.20 14.43
CA ALA A 165 -3.39 -9.12 14.19
C ALA A 165 -3.27 -9.51 12.71
N ALA A 166 -2.04 -9.55 12.20
CA ALA A 166 -1.76 -9.95 10.84
C ALA A 166 -2.28 -11.36 10.54
N SER A 167 -3.01 -11.50 9.43
CA SER A 167 -3.54 -12.79 9.02
C SER A 167 -2.44 -13.72 8.51
N LEU A 168 -2.68 -15.04 8.56
CA LEU A 168 -1.71 -16.03 8.08
C LEU A 168 -1.30 -15.84 6.60
N PRO A 169 -2.20 -15.44 5.66
CA PRO A 169 -1.78 -15.05 4.30
C PRO A 169 -0.79 -13.88 4.24
N VAL A 170 -0.96 -12.86 5.09
CA VAL A 170 -0.04 -11.72 5.19
C VAL A 170 1.33 -12.18 5.69
N LEU A 171 1.35 -12.99 6.77
CA LEU A 171 2.57 -13.57 7.32
C LEU A 171 3.27 -14.50 6.31
N ALA A 172 2.52 -15.28 5.53
CA ALA A 172 3.06 -16.17 4.50
C ALA A 172 3.72 -15.39 3.34
N LEU A 173 3.12 -14.29 2.89
CA LEU A 173 3.70 -13.39 1.89
C LEU A 173 5.02 -12.78 2.38
N ALA A 174 5.06 -12.29 3.62
CA ALA A 174 6.28 -11.80 4.25
C ALA A 174 7.36 -12.88 4.36
N ALA A 175 6.99 -14.09 4.81
CA ALA A 175 7.88 -15.23 4.90
C ALA A 175 8.49 -15.59 3.53
N ALA A 176 7.71 -15.55 2.45
CA ALA A 176 8.19 -15.85 1.11
C ALA A 176 9.38 -14.96 0.68
N VAL A 177 9.37 -13.66 1.06
CA VAL A 177 10.50 -12.76 0.79
C VAL A 177 11.73 -13.16 1.60
N LEU A 178 11.57 -13.45 2.90
CA LEU A 178 12.66 -13.80 3.80
C LEU A 178 13.30 -15.17 3.51
N LEU A 179 12.50 -16.12 3.04
CA LEU A 179 12.96 -17.47 2.72
C LEU A 179 13.72 -17.52 1.38
N GLN A 180 13.43 -16.61 0.45
CA GLN A 180 14.10 -16.52 -0.85
C GLN A 180 15.27 -15.53 -0.89
N SER A 181 15.46 -14.65 0.10
CA SER A 181 16.46 -13.58 0.05
C SER A 181 17.94 -14.04 0.08
N ALA A 182 18.20 -15.34 0.06
CA ALA A 182 19.53 -15.93 0.07
C ALA A 182 19.93 -16.61 -1.25
N GLN A 183 19.11 -16.55 -2.30
CA GLN A 183 19.45 -17.16 -3.59
C GLN A 183 20.58 -16.38 -4.25
N SER A 184 21.72 -17.03 -4.46
CA SER A 184 22.78 -16.50 -5.31
C SER A 184 22.73 -17.17 -6.69
N SER A 185 23.17 -16.47 -7.73
CA SER A 185 23.22 -16.98 -9.11
C SER A 185 24.38 -17.93 -9.36
N ASP A 186 25.18 -18.23 -8.34
CA ASP A 186 26.31 -19.14 -8.44
C ASP A 186 25.84 -20.59 -8.45
N ALA A 187 26.48 -21.47 -9.23
CA ALA A 187 26.12 -22.89 -9.35
C ALA A 187 26.63 -23.73 -8.16
N SER A 188 27.13 -23.08 -7.11
CA SER A 188 27.62 -23.72 -5.89
C SER A 188 26.51 -24.50 -5.17
N PRO A 189 26.75 -25.71 -4.66
CA PRO A 189 25.77 -26.39 -3.82
C PRO A 189 25.43 -25.60 -2.54
N TRP A 190 26.26 -24.62 -2.16
CA TRP A 190 26.06 -23.73 -1.01
C TRP A 190 25.24 -22.47 -1.33
N SER A 191 24.91 -22.22 -2.60
CA SER A 191 24.00 -21.13 -3.00
C SER A 191 22.53 -21.53 -2.95
N GLY A 192 22.24 -22.83 -2.82
CA GLY A 192 20.89 -23.36 -2.74
C GLY A 192 20.16 -22.86 -1.49
N THR A 193 18.91 -22.40 -1.67
CA THR A 193 18.01 -22.00 -0.58
C THR A 193 16.92 -23.04 -0.31
N ASP A 194 17.13 -24.27 -0.76
CA ASP A 194 16.21 -25.40 -0.57
C ASP A 194 16.22 -25.95 0.87
N GLY A 195 17.17 -25.49 1.69
CA GLY A 195 17.29 -25.87 3.09
C GLY A 195 17.73 -27.31 3.28
N TRP A 196 18.48 -27.88 2.33
CA TRP A 196 18.88 -29.29 2.41
C TRP A 196 19.64 -29.62 3.70
N ARG A 197 19.28 -30.77 4.28
CA ARG A 197 19.83 -31.35 5.50
C ARG A 197 19.75 -32.88 5.37
N MET A 198 20.75 -33.58 5.92
CA MET A 198 20.89 -35.03 5.76
C MET A 198 19.79 -35.84 6.48
N ASN A 199 19.41 -35.44 7.70
CA ASN A 199 18.58 -36.27 8.59
C ASN A 199 17.19 -35.70 8.87
N VAL A 200 17.08 -34.38 9.02
CA VAL A 200 15.85 -33.69 9.42
C VAL A 200 15.61 -32.48 8.53
N PRO A 201 14.35 -32.12 8.23
CA PRO A 201 14.03 -30.87 7.56
C PRO A 201 14.63 -29.67 8.29
N LEU A 202 15.18 -28.71 7.55
CA LEU A 202 15.57 -27.43 8.14
C LEU A 202 14.32 -26.73 8.69
N GLN A 203 14.43 -26.21 9.90
CA GLN A 203 13.41 -25.36 10.51
C GLN A 203 14.04 -24.00 10.84
N ARG A 204 13.32 -22.92 10.51
CA ARG A 204 13.69 -21.55 10.90
C ARG A 204 12.51 -20.88 11.56
N THR A 205 12.75 -20.15 12.64
CA THR A 205 11.77 -19.21 13.18
C THR A 205 12.01 -17.85 12.53
N LEU A 206 10.96 -17.27 11.97
CA LEU A 206 10.92 -15.91 11.45
C LEU A 206 10.17 -15.07 12.48
N ASP A 207 10.92 -14.31 13.28
CA ASP A 207 10.35 -13.43 14.30
C ASP A 207 9.81 -12.17 13.62
N LEU A 208 8.50 -12.21 13.33
CA LEU A 208 7.75 -11.10 12.74
C LEU A 208 6.96 -10.39 13.85
N SER A 209 6.72 -9.10 13.72
CA SER A 209 5.85 -8.34 14.63
C SER A 209 5.17 -7.17 13.93
N ASP A 210 4.07 -6.70 14.50
CA ASP A 210 3.40 -5.45 14.14
C ASP A 210 2.90 -4.73 15.41
N GLU A 211 2.03 -3.74 15.25
CA GLU A 211 1.43 -3.01 16.37
C GLU A 211 0.48 -3.87 17.21
N ALA A 212 -0.05 -4.97 16.66
CA ALA A 212 -0.96 -5.87 17.37
C ALA A 212 -0.23 -6.95 18.17
N GLY A 213 0.96 -7.38 17.73
CA GLY A 213 1.76 -8.34 18.49
C GLY A 213 2.95 -8.95 17.76
N ALA A 214 3.47 -10.03 18.34
CA ALA A 214 4.58 -10.81 17.79
C ALA A 214 4.10 -12.15 17.23
N TYR A 215 4.72 -12.57 16.13
CA TYR A 215 4.41 -13.77 15.35
C TYR A 215 5.70 -14.58 15.13
N PRO A 216 6.05 -15.48 16.06
CA PRO A 216 7.19 -16.39 15.87
C PRO A 216 6.82 -17.47 14.85
N LEU A 217 6.89 -17.12 13.56
CA LEU A 217 6.45 -17.98 12.46
C LEU A 217 7.52 -19.02 12.14
N ARG A 218 7.26 -20.28 12.44
CA ARG A 218 8.18 -21.37 12.13
C ARG A 218 7.97 -21.85 10.69
N ALA A 219 9.02 -21.75 9.88
CA ALA A 219 9.07 -22.26 8.51
C ALA A 219 9.89 -23.55 8.43
N ILE A 220 9.25 -24.63 8.02
CA ILE A 220 9.86 -25.95 7.82
C ILE A 220 10.08 -26.13 6.31
N TYR A 221 11.31 -26.44 5.91
CA TYR A 221 11.70 -26.58 4.50
C TYR A 221 11.34 -27.99 4.02
N LEU A 222 10.53 -28.08 2.97
CA LEU A 222 10.11 -29.32 2.32
C LEU A 222 10.67 -29.37 0.90
N ARG A 223 10.66 -30.57 0.27
CA ARG A 223 11.16 -30.71 -1.12
C ARG A 223 10.43 -29.80 -2.11
N ASP A 224 9.13 -29.62 -1.94
CA ASP A 224 8.26 -28.87 -2.85
C ASP A 224 7.58 -27.67 -2.19
N GLY A 225 8.29 -26.98 -1.29
CA GLY A 225 7.82 -25.75 -0.65
C GLY A 225 8.16 -25.72 0.84
N TYR A 226 7.22 -25.22 1.63
CA TYR A 226 7.38 -24.98 3.05
C TYR A 226 6.13 -25.42 3.81
N GLN A 227 6.30 -25.76 5.08
CA GLN A 227 5.20 -25.80 6.03
C GLN A 227 5.40 -24.67 7.03
N LEU A 228 4.44 -23.75 7.08
CA LEU A 228 4.41 -22.66 8.04
C LEU A 228 3.66 -23.11 9.29
N ALA A 229 4.13 -22.69 10.46
CA ALA A 229 3.48 -22.94 11.73
C ALA A 229 3.49 -21.69 12.62
N LEU A 230 2.32 -21.31 13.14
CA LEU A 230 2.16 -20.24 14.11
C LEU A 230 1.38 -20.81 15.31
N GLY A 231 2.07 -21.05 16.44
CA GLY A 231 1.49 -21.84 17.52
C GLY A 231 1.19 -23.27 17.06
N ASP A 232 -0.06 -23.69 17.23
CA ASP A 232 -0.56 -25.01 16.82
C ASP A 232 -1.09 -25.04 15.38
N ASP A 233 -1.34 -23.88 14.78
CA ASP A 233 -1.82 -23.77 13.41
C ASP A 233 -0.68 -24.04 12.43
N THR A 234 -0.93 -24.93 11.46
CA THR A 234 0.05 -25.24 10.42
C THR A 234 -0.57 -25.19 9.03
N LEU A 235 0.20 -24.74 8.05
CA LEU A 235 -0.26 -24.58 6.68
C LEU A 235 0.86 -24.83 5.67
N ALA A 236 0.55 -25.63 4.65
CA ALA A 236 1.47 -25.84 3.54
C ALA A 236 1.53 -24.57 2.68
N MET A 237 2.74 -24.14 2.32
CA MET A 237 3.00 -22.99 1.48
C MET A 237 3.93 -23.40 0.33
N LYS A 238 3.57 -23.03 -0.91
CA LYS A 238 4.46 -23.12 -2.06
C LYS A 238 4.50 -21.79 -2.78
N ILE A 239 5.69 -21.29 -3.09
CA ILE A 239 5.85 -20.08 -3.89
C ILE A 239 5.67 -20.49 -5.35
N ILE A 240 4.57 -20.06 -5.98
CA ILE A 240 4.24 -20.41 -7.38
C ILE A 240 5.02 -19.52 -8.33
N ARG A 241 5.00 -18.21 -8.07
CA ARG A 241 5.58 -17.19 -8.95
C ARG A 241 5.99 -15.96 -8.16
N ARG A 242 7.10 -15.35 -8.58
CA ARG A 242 7.55 -14.05 -8.11
C ARG A 242 7.99 -13.19 -9.29
N ASP A 243 7.36 -12.04 -9.46
CA ASP A 243 7.73 -11.04 -10.47
C ASP A 243 8.03 -9.72 -9.75
N GLY A 244 9.31 -9.45 -9.50
CA GLY A 244 9.72 -8.33 -8.65
C GLY A 244 9.15 -8.46 -7.22
N ASP A 245 8.35 -7.48 -6.83
CA ASP A 245 7.68 -7.43 -5.52
C ASP A 245 6.35 -8.18 -5.50
N ALA A 246 5.80 -8.57 -6.67
CA ALA A 246 4.57 -9.33 -6.74
C ALA A 246 4.83 -10.82 -6.50
N ILE A 247 4.09 -11.41 -5.56
CA ILE A 247 4.25 -12.80 -5.12
C ILE A 247 2.92 -13.53 -5.25
N THR A 248 2.96 -14.72 -5.84
CA THR A 248 1.84 -15.66 -5.87
C THR A 248 2.22 -16.93 -5.12
N LEU A 249 1.42 -17.27 -4.11
CA LEU A 249 1.60 -18.43 -3.24
C LEU A 249 0.44 -19.41 -3.41
N GLN A 250 0.73 -20.71 -3.36
CA GLN A 250 -0.23 -21.71 -2.93
C GLN A 250 -0.16 -21.79 -1.41
N LEU A 251 -1.25 -21.53 -0.72
CA LEU A 251 -1.35 -21.58 0.73
C LEU A 251 -2.51 -22.52 1.12
N GLY A 252 -2.17 -23.74 1.54
CA GLY A 252 -3.12 -24.84 1.66
C GLY A 252 -3.82 -25.12 0.32
N ALA A 253 -5.16 -25.07 0.32
CA ALA A 253 -5.98 -25.27 -0.88
C ALA A 253 -6.18 -23.98 -1.71
N HIS A 254 -5.74 -22.81 -1.21
CA HIS A 254 -6.02 -21.52 -1.83
C HIS A 254 -4.79 -20.92 -2.50
N THR A 255 -5.01 -20.11 -3.53
CA THR A 255 -3.96 -19.27 -4.12
C THR A 255 -4.08 -17.86 -3.56
N VAL A 256 -2.96 -17.32 -3.08
CA VAL A 256 -2.85 -15.98 -2.53
C VAL A 256 -1.91 -15.16 -3.42
N ARG A 257 -2.33 -13.96 -3.82
CA ARG A 257 -1.51 -13.04 -4.59
C ARG A 257 -1.41 -11.71 -3.85
N GLY A 258 -0.19 -11.25 -3.60
CA GLY A 258 0.07 -9.98 -2.95
C GLY A 258 1.35 -9.33 -3.47
N THR A 259 1.61 -8.11 -3.03
CA THR A 259 2.89 -7.42 -3.25
C THR A 259 3.60 -7.29 -1.92
N VAL A 260 4.90 -7.60 -1.87
CA VAL A 260 5.71 -7.41 -0.66
C VAL A 260 6.92 -6.58 -1.00
N VAL A 261 7.01 -5.40 -0.41
CA VAL A 261 8.16 -4.50 -0.55
C VAL A 261 8.95 -4.54 0.74
N ARG A 262 10.24 -4.86 0.65
CA ARG A 262 11.15 -4.91 1.80
C ARG A 262 11.91 -3.60 1.93
N ASP A 263 11.91 -3.05 3.13
CA ASP A 263 12.59 -1.83 3.50
C ASP A 263 13.40 -2.05 4.79
N GLY A 264 14.65 -2.49 4.64
CA GLY A 264 15.47 -2.93 5.76
C GLY A 264 14.86 -4.14 6.49
N GLU A 265 14.47 -3.92 7.74
CA GLU A 265 13.79 -4.89 8.61
C GLU A 265 12.26 -4.85 8.46
N GLN A 266 11.71 -3.84 7.77
CA GLN A 266 10.27 -3.75 7.54
C GLN A 266 9.86 -4.47 6.24
N LEU A 267 8.75 -5.18 6.31
CA LEU A 267 8.09 -5.86 5.20
C LEU A 267 6.70 -5.24 5.03
N HIS A 268 6.53 -4.49 3.94
CA HIS A 268 5.26 -3.87 3.56
C HIS A 268 4.48 -4.86 2.69
N VAL A 269 3.46 -5.48 3.26
CA VAL A 269 2.62 -6.49 2.60
C VAL A 269 1.32 -5.85 2.14
N TYR A 270 1.10 -5.84 0.84
CA TYR A 270 -0.14 -5.40 0.19
C TYR A 270 -0.94 -6.63 -0.26
N LEU A 271 -2.11 -6.84 0.34
CA LEU A 271 -3.00 -7.96 0.05
C LEU A 271 -4.45 -7.47 0.10
N ASP A 272 -5.25 -7.81 -0.92
CA ASP A 272 -6.68 -7.47 -1.00
C ASP A 272 -6.98 -5.98 -0.75
N GLY A 273 -6.09 -5.11 -1.26
CA GLY A 273 -6.20 -3.66 -1.10
C GLY A 273 -5.92 -3.13 0.31
N GLN A 274 -5.37 -3.97 1.20
CA GLN A 274 -4.93 -3.59 2.54
C GLN A 274 -3.41 -3.57 2.59
N HIS A 275 -2.85 -2.66 3.39
CA HIS A 275 -1.41 -2.55 3.65
C HIS A 275 -1.14 -2.93 5.10
N ASN A 276 -0.27 -3.93 5.29
CA ASN A 276 0.24 -4.35 6.58
C ASN A 276 1.74 -4.12 6.62
N THR A 277 2.26 -3.57 7.72
CA THR A 277 3.69 -3.40 7.93
C THR A 277 4.13 -4.38 9.01
N LEU A 278 4.99 -5.32 8.64
CA LEU A 278 5.59 -6.27 9.57
C LEU A 278 7.05 -5.91 9.79
N THR A 279 7.52 -5.97 11.02
CA THR A 279 8.94 -5.86 11.37
C THR A 279 9.51 -7.26 11.53
N TRP A 280 10.59 -7.56 10.82
CA TRP A 280 11.36 -8.78 10.98
C TRP A 280 12.59 -8.53 11.84
N THR A 281 12.69 -9.19 12.98
CA THR A 281 13.89 -9.15 13.82
C THR A 281 14.89 -10.19 13.31
N ASP A 282 16.03 -9.75 12.76
CA ASP A 282 17.09 -10.68 12.38
C ASP A 282 17.89 -11.11 13.63
N PRO A 283 17.81 -12.39 14.05
CA PRO A 283 18.54 -12.86 15.22
C PRO A 283 20.06 -12.83 15.04
N LEU A 284 20.58 -12.85 13.80
CA LEU A 284 22.01 -12.81 13.52
C LEU A 284 22.55 -11.38 13.56
N ALA A 285 21.77 -10.38 13.12
CA ALA A 285 22.16 -8.98 13.16
C ALA A 285 22.34 -8.45 14.61
N HIS A 286 21.57 -9.00 15.55
CA HIS A 286 21.57 -8.57 16.96
C HIS A 286 22.52 -9.37 17.87
N SER A 287 23.14 -10.45 17.37
CA SER A 287 24.07 -11.28 18.15
C SER A 287 25.44 -10.64 18.43
N GLY A 288 25.78 -9.52 17.79
CA GLY A 288 27.06 -8.82 17.95
C GLY A 288 27.09 -7.67 18.97
N ALA A 289 25.95 -7.31 19.58
CA ALA A 289 25.81 -6.09 20.40
C ALA A 289 25.85 -6.31 21.92
N THR A 290 26.37 -7.45 22.40
CA THR A 290 26.68 -7.61 23.84
C THR A 290 28.03 -6.96 24.15
N LYS A 291 28.01 -5.67 24.47
CA LYS A 291 29.16 -5.02 25.14
C LYS A 291 29.45 -5.75 26.46
N PRO A 292 30.70 -6.10 26.77
CA PRO A 292 31.03 -6.59 28.10
C PRO A 292 30.75 -5.49 29.12
N LYS A 293 30.04 -5.84 30.20
CA LYS A 293 30.02 -5.04 31.42
C LYS A 293 31.47 -4.85 31.86
N ALA A 294 31.96 -3.63 31.79
CA ALA A 294 33.18 -3.26 32.49
C ALA A 294 32.80 -3.09 33.97
N ASP A 295 33.13 -4.10 34.77
CA ASP A 295 33.29 -3.92 36.21
C ASP A 295 34.64 -3.23 36.45
N ALA A 296 34.60 -2.00 36.96
CA ALA A 296 35.61 -1.36 37.80
C ALA A 296 35.03 -0.10 38.44
#